data_AF-A0A3B8V035-F1
#
_entry.id   AF-A0A3B8V035-F1
#
_cell.length_a   1.000
_cell.length_b   1.000
_cell.length_c   1.000
_cell.angle_alpha   90.00
_cell.angle_beta   90.00
_cell.angle_gamma   90.00
#
_symmetry.space_group_name_H-M   'P 1'
#
loop_
_entity.id
_entity.type
_entity.pdbx_description
1 polymer ?
#
loop_
_entity_poly.entity_id
_entity_poly.type
_entity_poly.pdbx_seq_one_letter_code
_entity_poly.pdbx_strand_id
1 'polypeptide(L)'
;MMRDEASADRMFEEMRWRNRILVVASDRRDEAIDRQLVAIATHSAGWSERDLVTIVLLPDRGYVARDPSGGLAEAETVSSDVAASMRRRFGIDGDGFAAALVGKDGGVKARYESVVAPEEVFPFIDAMPMRIDEMGQRP
;
A
#
# COMPACT_ATOMS: atom_id res chain seq x y z
N MET A 1 0.47 -14.84 -17.41
CA MET A 1 0.52 -13.40 -17.74
C MET A 1 -0.87 -12.76 -17.85
N MET A 2 -1.72 -13.05 -18.86
CA MET A 2 -3.05 -12.40 -18.97
C MET A 2 -4.00 -12.65 -17.77
N ARG A 3 -3.93 -13.83 -17.14
CA ARG A 3 -4.75 -14.15 -15.95
C ARG A 3 -4.27 -13.43 -14.67
N ASP A 4 -2.99 -13.09 -14.60
CA ASP A 4 -2.36 -12.53 -13.40
C ASP A 4 -2.54 -11.01 -13.37
N GLU A 5 -2.43 -10.36 -14.53
CA GLU A 5 -2.81 -8.95 -14.72
C GLU A 5 -4.30 -8.75 -14.43
N ALA A 6 -5.18 -9.61 -14.95
CA ALA A 6 -6.60 -9.56 -14.64
C ALA A 6 -6.90 -9.74 -13.13
N SER A 7 -6.09 -10.54 -12.43
CA SER A 7 -6.22 -10.72 -10.98
C SER A 7 -5.77 -9.47 -10.22
N ALA A 8 -4.62 -8.90 -10.58
CA ALA A 8 -4.12 -7.67 -9.96
C ALA A 8 -5.06 -6.49 -10.18
N ASP A 9 -5.58 -6.34 -11.41
CA ASP A 9 -6.54 -5.29 -11.76
C ASP A 9 -7.85 -5.46 -10.98
N ARG A 10 -8.38 -6.69 -10.89
CA ARG A 10 -9.56 -6.96 -10.08
C ARG A 10 -9.37 -6.56 -8.61
N MET A 11 -8.26 -6.97 -7.99
CA MET A 11 -7.98 -6.61 -6.60
C MET A 11 -7.87 -5.09 -6.42
N PHE A 12 -7.24 -4.41 -7.36
CA PHE A 12 -7.14 -2.96 -7.35
C PHE A 12 -8.51 -2.29 -7.50
N GLU A 13 -9.35 -2.72 -8.43
CA GLU A 13 -10.70 -2.19 -8.63
C GLU A 13 -11.60 -2.41 -7.40
N GLU A 14 -11.42 -3.52 -6.67
CA GLU A 14 -12.11 -3.76 -5.39
C GLU A 14 -11.71 -2.74 -4.31
N MET A 15 -10.50 -2.18 -4.36
CA MET A 15 -10.01 -1.15 -3.43
C MET A 15 -10.23 0.27 -3.94
N ARG A 16 -10.34 0.46 -5.24
CA ARG A 16 -10.53 1.77 -5.88
C ARG A 16 -11.78 2.45 -5.31
N TRP A 17 -11.69 3.75 -5.11
CA TRP A 17 -12.68 4.62 -4.47
C TRP A 17 -12.98 4.34 -2.99
N ARG A 18 -12.48 3.23 -2.44
CA ARG A 18 -12.70 2.81 -1.05
C ARG A 18 -11.47 3.02 -0.19
N ASN A 19 -10.30 2.70 -0.72
CA ASN A 19 -9.05 2.64 0.02
C ASN A 19 -7.97 3.50 -0.62
N ARG A 20 -7.14 4.09 0.24
CA ARG A 20 -5.80 4.55 -0.13
C ARG A 20 -4.87 3.35 -0.01
N ILE A 21 -3.85 3.24 -0.84
CA ILE A 21 -2.96 2.07 -0.83
C ILE A 21 -1.53 2.56 -0.61
N LEU A 22 -0.87 2.03 0.42
CA LEU A 22 0.59 2.09 0.49
C LEU A 22 1.14 0.79 -0.07
N VAL A 23 1.73 0.87 -1.25
CA VAL A 23 2.44 -0.25 -1.88
C VAL A 23 3.89 -0.16 -1.45
N VAL A 24 4.44 -1.25 -0.93
CA VAL A 24 5.81 -1.38 -0.45
C VAL A 24 6.43 -2.56 -1.18
N ALA A 25 7.64 -2.42 -1.68
CA ALA A 25 8.37 -3.46 -2.37
C ALA A 25 9.82 -3.51 -1.91
N SER A 26 10.41 -4.70 -1.94
CA SER A 26 11.86 -4.87 -1.87
C SER A 26 12.26 -6.11 -2.66
N ASP A 27 13.49 -6.14 -3.17
CA ASP A 27 14.10 -7.29 -3.87
C ASP A 27 14.49 -8.43 -2.92
N ARG A 28 14.34 -8.22 -1.62
CA ARG A 28 14.49 -9.21 -0.55
C ARG A 28 13.64 -8.79 0.63
N ARG A 29 13.25 -9.75 1.47
CA ARG A 29 12.77 -9.36 2.79
C ARG A 29 13.95 -8.83 3.59
N ASP A 30 13.92 -7.55 3.90
CA ASP A 30 14.97 -6.86 4.63
C ASP A 30 14.41 -6.06 5.82
N GLU A 31 15.32 -5.49 6.59
CA GLU A 31 15.01 -4.68 7.76
C GLU A 31 14.14 -3.47 7.42
N ALA A 32 14.14 -2.97 6.17
CA ALA A 32 13.28 -1.86 5.78
C ALA A 32 11.82 -2.29 5.67
N ILE A 33 11.54 -3.47 5.11
CA ILE A 33 10.19 -4.06 5.11
C ILE A 33 9.70 -4.26 6.55
N ASP A 34 10.51 -4.85 7.41
CA ASP A 34 10.10 -5.13 8.80
C ASP A 34 9.87 -3.82 9.57
N ARG A 35 10.73 -2.80 9.42
CA ARG A 35 10.51 -1.47 10.00
C ARG A 35 9.25 -0.80 9.48
N GLN A 36 8.95 -0.94 8.19
CA GLN A 36 7.72 -0.39 7.60
C GLN A 36 6.48 -1.03 8.22
N LEU A 37 6.47 -2.36 8.38
CA LEU A 37 5.36 -3.10 8.99
C LEU A 37 5.17 -2.73 10.46
N VAL A 38 6.27 -2.58 11.22
CA VAL A 38 6.21 -2.10 12.61
C VAL A 38 5.63 -0.70 12.67
N ALA A 39 6.08 0.22 11.81
CA ALA A 39 5.57 1.60 11.77
C ALA A 39 4.06 1.64 11.50
N ILE A 40 3.57 0.80 10.59
CA ILE A 40 2.14 0.64 10.29
C ILE A 40 1.38 0.11 11.51
N ALA A 41 1.85 -0.97 12.13
CA ALA A 41 1.17 -1.60 13.26
C ALA A 41 1.07 -0.67 14.46
N THR A 42 2.15 0.06 14.78
CA THR A 42 2.18 1.07 15.85
C THR A 42 1.22 2.23 15.60
N HIS A 43 0.92 2.54 14.33
CA HIS A 43 0.02 3.63 13.92
C HIS A 43 -1.28 3.12 13.28
N SER A 44 -1.71 1.91 13.64
CA SER A 44 -2.86 1.22 13.05
C SER A 44 -4.15 2.05 13.07
N ALA A 45 -4.43 2.76 14.16
CA ALA A 45 -5.58 3.66 14.25
C ALA A 45 -5.55 4.77 13.19
N GLY A 46 -4.39 5.41 13.00
CA GLY A 46 -4.21 6.45 11.98
C GLY A 46 -4.29 5.91 10.55
N TRP A 47 -3.82 4.68 10.34
CA TRP A 47 -3.97 3.93 9.09
C TRP A 47 -5.45 3.70 8.75
N SER A 48 -6.19 3.14 9.70
CA SER A 48 -7.62 2.84 9.57
C SER A 48 -8.46 4.09 9.36
N GLU A 49 -8.17 5.18 10.08
CA GLU A 49 -8.90 6.45 9.97
C GLU A 49 -8.88 7.03 8.55
N ARG A 50 -7.79 6.74 7.81
CA ARG A 50 -7.51 7.21 6.45
C ARG A 50 -7.79 6.17 5.39
N ASP A 51 -8.45 5.06 5.75
CA ASP A 51 -8.78 3.92 4.89
C ASP A 51 -7.56 3.35 4.13
N LEU A 52 -6.40 3.33 4.77
CA LEU A 52 -5.17 2.83 4.17
C LEU A 52 -5.12 1.29 4.18
N VAL A 53 -4.81 0.71 3.04
CA VAL A 53 -4.45 -0.71 2.86
C VAL A 53 -2.97 -0.79 2.51
N THR A 54 -2.27 -1.80 3.03
CA THR A 54 -0.86 -2.02 2.72
C THR A 54 -0.71 -3.19 1.77
N ILE A 55 0.02 -2.99 0.67
CA ILE A 55 0.43 -4.07 -0.23
C ILE A 55 1.94 -4.23 -0.10
N VAL A 56 2.42 -5.44 0.22
CA VAL A 56 3.86 -5.75 0.27
C VAL A 56 4.21 -6.66 -0.90
N LEU A 57 5.18 -6.27 -1.71
CA LEU A 57 5.57 -6.96 -2.95
C LEU A 57 7.02 -7.47 -2.82
N LEU A 58 7.18 -8.76 -2.54
CA LEU A 58 8.47 -9.44 -2.50
C LEU A 58 8.71 -10.23 -3.81
N PRO A 59 9.94 -10.72 -4.07
CA PRO A 59 10.23 -11.44 -5.32
C PRO A 59 9.42 -12.74 -5.49
N ASP A 60 9.13 -13.44 -4.38
CA ASP A 60 8.52 -14.77 -4.40
C ASP A 60 7.00 -14.74 -4.18
N ARG A 61 6.46 -13.63 -3.66
CA ARG A 61 5.03 -13.44 -3.36
C ARG A 61 4.71 -11.99 -3.02
N GLY A 62 3.43 -11.68 -3.03
CA GLY A 62 2.91 -10.44 -2.45
C GLY A 62 1.96 -10.69 -1.28
N TYR A 63 1.65 -9.63 -0.57
CA TYR A 63 0.71 -9.62 0.54
C TYR A 63 -0.20 -8.40 0.45
N VAL A 64 -1.48 -8.57 0.74
CA VAL A 64 -2.46 -7.49 0.87
C VAL A 64 -2.97 -7.49 2.31
N ALA A 65 -2.46 -6.56 3.10
CA ALA A 65 -2.80 -6.36 4.50
C ALA A 65 -3.86 -5.25 4.63
N ARG A 66 -5.11 -5.67 4.88
CA ARG A 66 -6.25 -4.77 5.08
C ARG A 66 -6.40 -4.34 6.54
N ASP A 67 -5.98 -5.20 7.46
CA ASP A 67 -5.83 -4.85 8.87
C ASP A 67 -4.39 -4.39 9.12
N PRO A 68 -4.17 -3.10 9.48
CA PRO A 68 -2.83 -2.59 9.76
C PRO A 68 -2.20 -3.17 11.04
N SER A 69 -2.99 -3.79 11.92
CA SER A 69 -2.50 -4.39 13.18
C SER A 69 -2.11 -5.87 13.07
N GLY A 70 -2.68 -6.62 12.12
CA GLY A 70 -2.45 -8.06 11.95
C GLY A 70 -1.13 -8.45 11.27
N GLY A 71 -0.40 -7.47 10.70
CA GLY A 71 0.85 -7.71 9.99
C GLY A 71 0.69 -8.64 8.78
N LEU A 72 1.78 -9.33 8.38
CA LEU A 72 1.75 -10.24 7.22
C LEU A 72 1.12 -11.61 7.50
N ALA A 73 0.97 -12.00 8.77
CA ALA A 73 0.41 -13.30 9.12
C ALA A 73 -1.09 -13.39 8.82
N GLU A 74 -1.80 -12.27 8.90
CA GLU A 74 -3.23 -12.15 8.62
C GLU A 74 -3.50 -11.58 7.21
N ALA A 75 -2.45 -11.25 6.47
CA ALA A 75 -2.56 -10.69 5.13
C ALA A 75 -2.93 -11.75 4.09
N GLU A 76 -3.74 -11.35 3.10
CA GLU A 76 -4.01 -12.16 1.93
C GLU A 76 -2.72 -12.31 1.11
N THR A 77 -2.30 -13.55 0.84
CA THR A 77 -1.10 -13.82 0.04
C THR A 77 -1.46 -13.89 -1.44
N VAL A 78 -0.67 -13.22 -2.28
CA VAL A 78 -0.77 -13.30 -3.75
C VAL A 78 0.50 -13.92 -4.35
N SER A 79 0.38 -14.51 -5.53
CA SER A 79 1.52 -15.11 -6.24
C SER A 79 2.58 -14.07 -6.62
N SER A 80 3.81 -14.52 -6.89
CA SER A 80 4.88 -13.69 -7.45
C SER A 80 4.46 -13.02 -8.77
N ASP A 81 3.70 -13.69 -9.62
CA ASP A 81 3.23 -13.12 -10.90
C ASP A 81 2.25 -11.95 -10.69
N VAL A 82 1.31 -12.10 -9.74
CA VAL A 82 0.40 -11.00 -9.36
C VAL A 82 1.20 -9.87 -8.71
N ALA A 83 2.17 -10.18 -7.86
CA ALA A 83 3.04 -9.18 -7.25
C ALA A 83 3.84 -8.40 -8.29
N ALA A 84 4.42 -9.08 -9.29
CA ALA A 84 5.12 -8.45 -10.40
C ALA A 84 4.19 -7.59 -11.26
N SER A 85 2.94 -8.02 -11.46
CA SER A 85 1.91 -7.21 -12.12
C SER A 85 1.60 -5.93 -11.34
N MET A 86 1.44 -6.03 -10.03
CA MET A 86 1.22 -4.87 -9.15
C MET A 86 2.41 -3.90 -9.17
N ARG A 87 3.65 -4.39 -9.17
CA ARG A 87 4.85 -3.52 -9.31
C ARG A 87 4.78 -2.67 -10.57
N ARG A 88 4.51 -3.30 -11.73
CA ARG A 88 4.33 -2.59 -13.00
C ARG A 88 3.18 -1.58 -12.95
N ARG A 89 2.03 -2.01 -12.41
CA ARG A 89 0.82 -1.18 -12.33
C ARG A 89 1.00 0.08 -11.50
N PHE A 90 1.80 0.02 -10.44
CA PHE A 90 2.08 1.15 -9.56
C PHE A 90 3.39 1.86 -9.89
N GLY A 91 4.10 1.44 -10.95
CA GLY A 91 5.39 2.00 -11.35
C GLY A 91 6.40 1.98 -10.19
N ILE A 92 6.53 0.81 -9.56
CA ILE A 92 7.60 0.52 -8.61
C ILE A 92 8.69 -0.22 -9.38
N ASP A 93 9.76 0.51 -9.65
CA ASP A 93 10.94 0.05 -10.39
C ASP A 93 12.15 0.01 -9.45
N GLY A 94 13.18 -0.73 -9.85
CA GLY A 94 14.48 -0.73 -9.16
C GLY A 94 14.70 -1.88 -8.17
N ASP A 95 15.93 -1.89 -7.64
CA ASP A 95 16.41 -2.84 -6.64
C ASP A 95 16.36 -2.19 -5.25
N GLY A 96 16.07 -2.99 -4.21
CA GLY A 96 15.93 -2.50 -2.83
C GLY A 96 14.54 -1.97 -2.48
N PHE A 97 14.46 -1.27 -1.34
CA PHE A 97 13.20 -0.77 -0.81
C PHE A 97 12.63 0.35 -1.69
N ALA A 98 11.35 0.21 -2.06
CA ALA A 98 10.59 1.27 -2.70
C ALA A 98 9.14 1.23 -2.22
N ALA A 99 8.52 2.39 -2.12
CA ALA A 99 7.10 2.49 -1.82
C ALA A 99 6.38 3.53 -2.67
N ALA A 100 5.09 3.33 -2.85
CA ALA A 100 4.21 4.24 -3.56
C ALA A 100 2.90 4.43 -2.78
N LEU A 101 2.52 5.69 -2.54
CA LEU A 101 1.21 6.02 -2.02
C LEU A 101 0.24 6.22 -3.19
N VAL A 102 -0.86 5.48 -3.18
CA VAL A 102 -1.91 5.52 -4.19
C VAL A 102 -3.19 6.06 -3.55
N GLY A 103 -3.81 7.05 -4.20
CA GLY A 103 -5.08 7.63 -3.75
C GLY A 103 -6.27 6.71 -3.99
N LYS A 104 -7.44 7.08 -3.44
CA LYS A 104 -8.72 6.40 -3.73
C LYS A 104 -9.11 6.49 -5.20
N ASP A 105 -8.69 7.54 -5.89
CA ASP A 105 -8.82 7.68 -7.34
C ASP A 105 -7.86 6.78 -8.14
N GLY A 106 -7.04 5.98 -7.44
CA GLY A 106 -6.12 5.03 -8.04
C GLY A 106 -4.89 5.65 -8.71
N GLY A 107 -4.69 6.96 -8.59
CA GLY A 107 -3.49 7.64 -9.05
C GLY A 107 -2.38 7.53 -8.01
N VAL A 108 -1.14 7.32 -8.45
CA VAL A 108 0.03 7.39 -7.56
C VAL A 108 0.28 8.84 -7.17
N LYS A 109 0.31 9.11 -5.86
CA LYS A 109 0.41 10.45 -5.27
C LYS A 109 1.83 10.79 -4.83
N ALA A 110 2.56 9.79 -4.35
CA ALA A 110 3.95 9.94 -3.92
C ALA A 110 4.72 8.62 -4.12
N ARG A 111 6.05 8.74 -4.21
CA ARG A 111 7.00 7.62 -4.23
C ARG A 111 8.06 7.86 -3.17
N TYR A 112 8.57 6.77 -2.62
CA TYR A 112 9.55 6.77 -1.54
C TYR A 112 10.61 5.70 -1.82
N GLU A 113 11.86 6.04 -1.52
CA GLU A 113 13.01 5.13 -1.64
C GLU A 113 13.47 4.61 -0.26
N SER A 114 12.72 4.95 0.79
CA SER A 114 12.99 4.55 2.17
C SER A 114 11.68 4.34 2.94
N VAL A 115 11.78 3.71 4.11
CA VAL A 115 10.65 3.50 5.04
C VAL A 115 9.84 4.79 5.18
N VAL A 116 8.53 4.67 4.94
CA VAL A 116 7.58 5.78 4.96
C VAL A 116 7.13 6.01 6.40
N ALA A 117 7.46 7.19 6.93
CA ALA A 117 7.06 7.60 8.27
C ALA A 117 5.54 7.92 8.29
N PRO A 118 4.76 7.31 9.20
CA PRO A 118 3.35 7.64 9.42
C PRO A 118 3.11 9.14 9.64
N GLU A 119 4.02 9.79 10.35
CA GLU A 119 3.97 11.22 10.69
C GLU A 119 4.17 12.13 9.48
N GLU A 120 4.79 11.63 8.40
CA GLU A 120 4.94 12.35 7.13
C GLU A 120 3.79 12.05 6.17
N VAL A 121 3.36 10.78 6.12
CA VAL A 121 2.33 10.35 5.16
C VAL A 121 0.94 10.80 5.56
N PHE A 122 0.62 10.89 6.86
CA PHE A 122 -0.71 11.30 7.31
C PHE A 122 -1.03 12.75 6.98
N PRO A 123 -0.19 13.76 7.28
CA PRO A 123 -0.45 15.13 6.86
C PRO A 123 -0.52 15.28 5.34
N PHE A 124 0.33 14.54 4.61
CA PHE A 124 0.26 14.52 3.14
C PHE A 124 -1.09 14.00 2.65
N ILE A 125 -1.61 12.93 3.25
CA ILE A 125 -2.94 12.39 2.95
C ILE A 125 -4.05 13.38 3.32
N ASP A 126 -3.95 14.01 4.49
CA ASP A 126 -4.95 14.93 5.03
C ASP A 126 -5.05 16.22 4.20
N ALA A 127 -3.99 16.58 3.47
CA ALA A 127 -4.00 17.68 2.49
C ALA A 127 -4.63 17.32 1.13
N MET A 128 -4.98 16.05 0.89
CA MET A 128 -5.59 15.66 -0.40
C MET A 128 -7.07 16.06 -0.48
N PRO A 129 -7.58 16.57 -1.62
CA PRO A 129 -8.95 17.08 -1.73
C PRO A 129 -10.04 16.11 -1.25
N MET A 130 -10.00 14.85 -1.70
CA MET A 130 -10.97 13.83 -1.24
C MET A 130 -10.91 13.61 0.27
N ARG A 131 -9.72 13.71 0.88
CA ARG A 131 -9.56 13.54 2.33
C ARG A 131 -10.15 14.72 3.09
N ILE A 132 -9.95 15.94 2.59
CA ILE A 132 -10.56 17.16 3.14
C ILE A 132 -12.09 17.02 3.10
N ASP A 133 -12.66 16.58 1.98
CA ASP A 133 -14.10 16.36 1.85
C ASP A 133 -14.62 15.30 2.84
N GLU A 134 -13.91 14.17 2.99
CA GLU A 134 -14.24 13.12 3.96
C GLU A 134 -14.23 13.64 5.41
N MET A 135 -13.27 14.49 5.77
CA MET A 135 -13.17 15.09 7.10
C MET A 135 -14.31 16.07 7.36
N GLY A 136 -14.74 16.83 6.33
CA GLY A 136 -15.87 17.75 6.43
C GLY A 136 -17.24 17.07 6.46
N GLN A 137 -17.34 15.82 6.02
CA GLN A 137 -18.58 15.04 5.99
C GLN A 137 -18.80 14.16 7.24
N ARG A 138 -17.81 14.06 8.13
CA ARG A 138 -17.96 13.35 9.42
C ARG A 138 -18.62 14.30 10.44
N PRO A 139 -19.86 14.01 10.92
CA PRO A 139 -20.54 14.83 11.92
C PRO A 139 -19.88 14.77 13.30
#